data_AF-A0A1A8JNR2-F1
#
_entry.id   AF-A0A1A8JNR2-F1
#
_cell.length_a   1.000
_cell.length_b   1.000
_cell.length_c   1.000
_cell.angle_alpha   90.00
_cell.angle_beta   90.00
_cell.angle_gamma   90.00
#
_symmetry.space_group_name_H-M   'P 1'
#
loop_
_entity.id
_entity.type
_entity.pdbx_description
1 polymer ?
#
loop_
_entity_poly.entity_id
_entity_poly.type
_entity_poly.pdbx_seq_one_letter_code
_entity_poly.pdbx_strand_id
1 'polypeptide(L)'
;MSAGDEENGGDKPREAAVWPEVERAERLARGAALKWASGVFCQPEHLERLSQYRKRESQRTASVHARLKSMVQSYLEGVGWGLEQLREARTELKEVSHTLKAAGLESDGNMDCVKSLDRLREVSINHRQLLAAVSNLPRLYSVQSMVLETERLVESRRLLEAHARLMDLEWWQDDILWQLHGAAGTPGSTLSSEDQELVVKYFSGVGQLVDAL
;
A
#
# COMPACT_ATOMS: atom_id res chain seq x y z
N MET A 1 41.84 24.40 0.12
CA MET A 1 42.81 24.26 -0.99
C MET A 1 44.03 23.55 -0.41
N SER A 2 44.22 22.28 -0.74
CA SER A 2 45.46 21.56 -0.46
C SER A 2 45.70 20.66 -1.66
N ALA A 3 46.59 21.12 -2.52
CA ALA A 3 47.12 20.36 -3.65
C ALA A 3 48.04 19.28 -3.08
N GLY A 4 47.78 18.03 -3.47
CA GLY A 4 48.67 16.90 -3.28
C GLY A 4 48.79 16.21 -4.62
N ASP A 5 49.70 16.73 -5.44
CA ASP A 5 50.25 16.01 -6.60
C ASP A 5 51.08 14.85 -6.05
N GLU A 6 50.64 13.61 -6.24
CA GLU A 6 51.50 12.43 -6.17
C GLU A 6 51.52 11.74 -7.53
N GLU A 7 52.59 12.07 -8.24
CA GLU A 7 53.36 11.27 -9.19
C GLU A 7 52.66 10.08 -9.86
N ASN A 8 52.28 10.35 -11.11
CA ASN A 8 52.45 9.51 -12.29
C ASN A 8 53.38 8.28 -12.08
N GLY A 9 52.79 7.21 -11.53
CA GLY A 9 53.41 5.90 -11.44
C GLY A 9 53.63 5.33 -12.84
N GLY A 10 54.89 5.32 -13.24
CA GLY A 10 55.38 4.97 -14.56
C GLY A 10 54.67 3.79 -15.21
N ASP A 11 54.30 4.05 -16.46
CA ASP A 11 53.85 3.13 -17.49
C ASP A 11 54.94 2.06 -17.73
N LYS A 12 55.04 1.09 -16.80
CA LYS A 12 55.69 -0.18 -17.10
C LYS A 12 54.80 -0.85 -18.13
N PRO A 13 55.31 -1.26 -19.31
CA PRO A 13 54.52 -2.09 -20.21
C PRO A 13 54.13 -3.31 -19.39
N ARG A 14 52.83 -3.42 -19.06
CA ARG A 14 52.27 -4.64 -18.49
C ARG A 14 52.65 -5.71 -19.49
N GLU A 15 53.68 -6.49 -19.17
CA GLU A 15 53.94 -7.77 -19.84
C GLU A 15 52.58 -8.45 -19.87
N ALA A 16 52.02 -8.57 -21.07
CA ALA A 16 50.68 -9.09 -21.24
C ALA A 16 50.66 -10.41 -20.50
N ALA A 17 49.89 -10.50 -19.41
CA ALA A 17 49.83 -11.69 -18.59
C ALA A 17 49.27 -12.80 -19.48
N VAL A 18 50.16 -13.53 -20.14
CA VAL A 18 49.79 -14.65 -20.98
C VAL A 18 49.31 -15.70 -20.00
N TRP A 19 48.01 -15.96 -20.07
CA TRP A 19 47.36 -16.85 -19.13
C TRP A 19 48.02 -18.22 -19.28
N PRO A 20 48.50 -18.84 -18.19
CA PRO A 20 49.19 -20.15 -18.27
C PRO A 20 48.38 -21.22 -18.99
N GLU A 21 47.06 -21.09 -18.94
CA GLU A 21 46.08 -21.92 -19.64
C GLU A 21 46.10 -21.72 -21.16
N VAL A 22 46.28 -20.48 -21.63
CA VAL A 22 46.40 -20.15 -23.06
C VAL A 22 47.66 -20.76 -23.63
N GLU A 23 48.79 -20.66 -22.93
CA GLU A 23 50.03 -21.31 -23.39
C GLU A 23 49.92 -22.83 -23.43
N ARG A 24 49.27 -23.43 -22.41
CA ARG A 24 49.04 -24.88 -22.36
C ARG A 24 48.13 -25.31 -23.52
N ALA A 25 47.05 -24.57 -23.77
CA ALA A 25 46.16 -24.82 -24.89
C ALA A 25 46.88 -24.67 -26.23
N GLU A 26 47.74 -23.66 -26.38
CA GLU A 26 48.53 -23.44 -27.59
C GLU A 26 49.52 -24.58 -27.83
N ARG A 27 50.25 -25.02 -26.80
CA ARG A 27 51.18 -26.17 -26.91
C ARG A 27 50.44 -27.44 -27.35
N LEU A 28 49.27 -27.71 -26.77
CA LEU A 28 48.42 -28.85 -27.16
C LEU A 28 47.89 -28.71 -28.60
N ALA A 29 47.42 -27.53 -28.97
CA ALA A 29 46.91 -27.25 -30.31
C ALA A 29 48.01 -27.40 -31.37
N ARG A 30 49.22 -26.88 -31.11
CA ARG A 30 50.40 -27.06 -31.97
C ARG A 30 50.76 -28.53 -32.12
N GLY A 31 50.80 -29.29 -31.02
CA GLY A 31 51.08 -30.73 -31.06
C GLY A 31 50.03 -31.51 -31.87
N ALA A 32 48.75 -31.19 -31.71
CA ALA A 32 47.67 -31.79 -32.48
C ALA A 32 47.75 -31.42 -33.98
N ALA A 33 48.03 -30.15 -34.28
CA ALA A 33 48.21 -29.67 -35.65
C ALA A 33 49.39 -30.35 -36.35
N LEU A 34 50.51 -30.55 -35.65
CA LEU A 34 51.67 -31.27 -36.18
C LEU A 34 51.35 -32.73 -36.49
N LYS A 35 50.70 -33.44 -35.56
CA LYS A 35 50.26 -34.84 -35.78
C LYS A 35 49.32 -34.94 -36.98
N TRP A 36 48.37 -34.03 -37.09
CA TRP A 36 47.45 -33.96 -38.22
C TRP A 36 48.21 -33.69 -39.53
N ALA A 37 49.10 -32.70 -39.55
CA ALA A 37 49.87 -32.34 -40.74
C ALA A 37 50.75 -33.49 -41.23
N SER A 38 51.42 -34.21 -40.32
CA SER A 38 52.23 -35.38 -40.67
C SER A 38 51.40 -36.53 -41.28
N GLY A 39 50.12 -36.66 -40.88
CA GLY A 39 49.22 -37.67 -41.45
C GLY A 39 48.64 -37.27 -42.80
N VAL A 40 48.31 -35.99 -42.99
CA VAL A 40 47.69 -35.49 -44.24
C VAL A 40 48.72 -35.26 -45.35
N PHE A 41 49.92 -34.80 -45.02
CA PHE A 41 50.99 -34.48 -45.97
C PHE A 41 52.13 -35.50 -45.94
N CYS A 42 51.80 -36.79 -45.81
CA CYS A 42 52.78 -37.88 -45.75
C CYS A 42 53.50 -38.17 -47.08
N GLN A 43 52.95 -37.69 -48.20
CA GLN A 43 53.52 -37.82 -49.54
C GLN A 43 53.56 -36.45 -50.26
N PRO A 44 54.54 -36.16 -51.13
CA PRO A 44 54.70 -34.86 -51.79
C PRO A 44 53.47 -34.42 -52.60
N GLU A 45 52.79 -35.36 -53.25
CA GLU A 45 51.60 -35.12 -54.10
C GLU A 45 50.43 -34.54 -53.28
N HIS A 46 50.38 -34.80 -51.97
CA HIS A 46 49.34 -34.25 -51.10
C HIS A 46 49.52 -32.75 -50.80
N LEU A 47 50.71 -32.17 -51.05
CA LEU A 47 50.96 -30.73 -50.84
C LEU A 47 50.23 -29.84 -51.84
N GLU A 48 49.76 -30.37 -52.97
CA GLU A 48 48.99 -29.61 -53.97
C GLU A 48 47.71 -28.98 -53.37
N ARG A 49 47.12 -29.65 -52.36
CA ARG A 49 45.93 -29.18 -51.64
C ARG A 49 46.22 -28.19 -50.51
N LEU A 50 47.50 -27.91 -50.19
CA LEU A 50 47.89 -27.05 -49.07
C LEU A 50 47.31 -25.63 -49.16
N SER A 51 47.26 -25.07 -50.38
CA SER A 51 46.68 -23.74 -50.63
C SER A 51 45.19 -23.69 -50.25
N GLN A 52 44.44 -24.77 -50.55
CA GLN A 52 43.03 -24.92 -50.21
C GLN A 52 42.84 -25.04 -48.69
N TYR A 53 43.66 -25.84 -48.00
CA TYR A 53 43.64 -25.94 -46.54
C TYR A 53 43.97 -24.62 -45.86
N ARG A 54 44.98 -23.90 -46.33
CA ARG A 54 45.34 -22.57 -45.80
C ARG A 54 44.18 -21.58 -45.96
N LYS A 55 43.52 -21.57 -47.13
CA LYS A 55 42.34 -20.74 -47.37
C LYS A 55 41.19 -21.10 -46.43
N ARG A 56 40.89 -22.40 -46.28
CA ARG A 56 39.86 -22.90 -45.35
C ARG A 56 40.16 -22.49 -43.91
N GLU A 57 41.39 -22.68 -43.45
CA GLU A 57 41.76 -22.36 -42.07
C GLU A 57 41.71 -20.86 -41.83
N SER A 58 42.18 -20.04 -42.77
CA SER A 58 42.05 -18.58 -42.69
C SER A 58 40.59 -18.11 -42.62
N GLN A 59 39.68 -18.77 -43.34
CA GLN A 59 38.25 -18.47 -43.27
C GLN A 59 37.62 -18.90 -41.94
N ARG A 60 38.05 -20.05 -41.39
CA ARG A 60 37.58 -20.52 -40.07
C ARG A 60 38.04 -19.59 -38.96
N THR A 61 39.31 -19.18 -38.96
CA THR A 61 39.82 -18.24 -37.95
C THR A 61 39.12 -16.88 -38.05
N ALA A 62 38.89 -16.36 -39.26
CA ALA A 62 38.13 -15.13 -39.47
C ALA A 62 36.68 -15.25 -38.95
N SER A 63 36.00 -16.36 -39.21
CA SER A 63 34.64 -16.62 -38.72
C SER A 63 34.58 -16.71 -37.19
N VAL A 64 35.53 -17.42 -36.57
CA VAL A 64 35.63 -17.51 -35.10
C VAL A 64 35.88 -16.13 -34.49
N HIS A 65 36.80 -15.35 -35.07
CA HIS A 65 37.10 -14.00 -34.59
C HIS A 65 35.89 -13.07 -34.70
N ALA A 66 35.18 -13.09 -35.84
CA ALA A 66 33.97 -12.30 -36.02
C ALA A 66 32.88 -12.68 -35.01
N ARG A 67 32.68 -13.98 -34.75
CA ARG A 67 31.71 -14.46 -33.76
C ARG A 67 32.08 -14.05 -32.35
N LEU A 68 33.36 -14.17 -31.97
CA LEU A 68 33.85 -13.72 -30.66
C LEU A 68 33.64 -12.21 -30.48
N LYS A 69 33.98 -11.41 -31.50
CA LYS A 69 33.78 -9.95 -31.48
C LYS A 69 32.30 -9.59 -31.30
N SER A 70 31.41 -10.23 -32.07
CA SER A 70 29.97 -10.00 -31.98
C SER A 70 29.40 -10.41 -30.61
N MET A 71 29.83 -11.54 -30.05
CA MET A 71 29.39 -11.96 -28.71
C MET A 71 29.87 -10.96 -27.64
N VAL A 72 31.16 -10.61 -27.63
CA VAL A 72 31.71 -9.65 -26.66
C VAL A 72 31.02 -8.30 -26.76
N GLN A 73 30.78 -7.81 -27.99
CA GLN A 73 30.05 -6.57 -28.21
C GLN A 73 28.63 -6.66 -27.64
N SER A 74 27.87 -7.72 -27.94
CA SER A 74 26.52 -7.91 -27.41
C SER A 74 26.49 -7.99 -25.88
N TYR A 75 27.48 -8.65 -25.25
CA TYR A 75 27.60 -8.67 -23.79
C TYR A 75 27.87 -7.28 -23.21
N LEU A 76 28.79 -6.53 -23.81
CA LEU A 76 29.11 -5.17 -23.35
C LEU A 76 27.93 -4.21 -23.52
N GLU A 77 27.19 -4.32 -24.62
CA GLU A 77 25.95 -3.57 -24.85
C GLU A 77 24.89 -3.92 -23.81
N GLY A 78 24.68 -5.21 -23.52
CA GLY A 78 23.74 -5.67 -22.49
C GLY A 78 24.10 -5.19 -21.08
N VAL A 79 25.38 -5.23 -20.72
CA VAL A 79 25.88 -4.69 -19.44
C VAL A 79 25.72 -3.17 -19.40
N GLY A 80 26.04 -2.48 -20.49
CA GLY A 80 25.89 -1.02 -20.60
C GLY A 80 24.44 -0.58 -20.41
N TRP A 81 23.51 -1.24 -21.08
CA TRP A 81 22.08 -1.01 -20.92
C TRP A 81 21.61 -1.30 -19.49
N GLY A 82 22.01 -2.44 -18.92
CA GLY A 82 21.65 -2.78 -17.54
C GLY A 82 22.14 -1.76 -16.51
N LEU A 83 23.35 -1.21 -16.70
CA LEU A 83 23.87 -0.14 -15.85
C LEU A 83 23.06 1.16 -15.99
N GLU A 84 22.59 1.49 -17.19
CA GLU A 84 21.76 2.67 -17.40
C GLU A 84 20.39 2.52 -16.72
N GLN A 85 19.74 1.38 -16.88
CA GLN A 85 18.48 1.08 -16.16
C GLN A 85 18.65 1.19 -14.64
N LEU A 86 19.78 0.73 -14.09
CA LEU A 86 20.05 0.86 -12.65
C LEU A 86 20.27 2.32 -12.23
N ARG A 87 20.86 3.17 -13.09
CA ARG A 87 21.02 4.60 -12.81
C ARG A 87 19.67 5.31 -12.82
N GLU A 88 18.83 5.01 -13.80
CA GLU A 88 17.46 5.54 -13.92
C GLU A 88 16.59 5.13 -12.73
N ALA A 89 16.55 3.84 -12.41
CA ALA A 89 15.79 3.34 -11.25
C ALA A 89 16.25 4.01 -9.94
N ARG A 90 17.54 4.27 -9.79
CA ARG A 90 18.08 5.00 -8.63
C ARG A 90 17.62 6.46 -8.59
N THR A 91 17.49 7.13 -9.74
CA THR A 91 16.97 8.50 -9.79
C THR A 91 15.49 8.54 -9.47
N GLU A 92 14.70 7.62 -10.02
CA GLU A 92 13.27 7.48 -9.73
C GLU A 92 13.02 7.20 -8.24
N LEU A 93 13.79 6.28 -7.63
CA LEU A 93 13.67 5.99 -6.19
C LEU A 93 13.97 7.21 -5.30
N LYS A 94 14.90 8.08 -5.72
CA LYS A 94 15.17 9.33 -4.99
C LYS A 94 13.99 10.29 -5.08
N GLU A 95 13.37 10.39 -6.25
CA GLU A 95 12.18 11.21 -6.45
C GLU A 95 11.01 10.69 -5.63
N VAL A 96 10.72 9.38 -5.69
CA VAL A 96 9.69 8.73 -4.87
C VAL A 96 9.96 8.93 -3.37
N SER A 97 11.22 8.84 -2.94
CA SER A 97 11.55 9.12 -1.54
C SER A 97 11.27 10.57 -1.15
N HIS A 98 11.51 11.53 -2.05
CA HIS A 98 11.22 12.93 -1.81
C HIS A 98 9.70 13.19 -1.75
N THR A 99 8.93 12.65 -2.69
CA THR A 99 7.47 12.81 -2.71
C THR A 99 6.81 12.16 -1.50
N LEU A 100 7.29 10.99 -1.06
CA LEU A 100 6.81 10.34 0.15
C LEU A 100 7.09 11.19 1.41
N LYS A 101 8.27 11.80 1.51
CA LYS A 101 8.58 12.72 2.61
C LYS A 101 7.67 13.95 2.60
N ALA A 102 7.42 14.54 1.44
CA ALA A 102 6.51 15.67 1.30
C ALA A 102 5.06 15.29 1.72
N ALA A 103 4.58 14.13 1.26
CA ALA A 103 3.26 13.63 1.65
C ALA A 103 3.15 13.34 3.16
N GLY A 104 4.23 12.86 3.78
CA GLY A 104 4.30 12.69 5.24
C GLY A 104 4.14 14.01 5.99
N LEU A 105 4.85 15.06 5.57
CA LEU A 105 4.73 16.39 6.17
C LEU A 105 3.33 16.99 5.99
N GLU A 106 2.72 16.83 4.82
CA GLU A 106 1.32 17.24 4.55
C GLU A 106 0.33 16.48 5.46
N SER A 107 0.54 15.18 5.64
CA SER A 107 -0.29 14.36 6.54
C SER A 107 -0.19 14.84 7.99
N ASP A 108 1.02 15.12 8.47
CA ASP A 108 1.25 15.65 9.82
C ASP A 108 0.58 17.03 10.00
N GLY A 109 0.68 17.91 9.00
CA GLY A 109 -0.03 19.19 8.98
C GLY A 109 -1.56 19.04 8.99
N ASN A 110 -2.09 18.04 8.27
CA ASN A 110 -3.52 17.73 8.26
C ASN A 110 -4.01 17.21 9.63
N MET A 111 -3.19 16.49 10.39
CA MET A 111 -3.57 16.07 11.75
C MET A 111 -3.86 17.26 12.66
N ASP A 112 -3.13 18.37 12.53
CA ASP A 112 -3.40 19.57 13.31
C ASP A 112 -4.72 20.25 12.90
N CYS A 113 -5.07 20.20 11.61
CA CYS A 113 -6.39 20.62 11.14
C CYS A 113 -7.51 19.75 11.72
N VAL A 114 -7.32 18.43 11.79
CA VAL A 114 -8.28 17.51 12.41
C VAL A 114 -8.48 17.81 13.90
N LYS A 115 -7.41 18.14 14.65
CA LYS A 115 -7.55 18.58 16.06
C LYS A 115 -8.41 19.84 16.19
N SER A 116 -8.35 20.77 15.24
CA SER A 116 -9.22 21.95 15.25
C SER A 116 -10.71 21.61 15.08
N LEU A 117 -11.02 20.47 14.45
CA LEU A 117 -12.38 19.95 14.30
C LEU A 117 -12.92 19.31 15.59
N ASP A 118 -12.07 18.98 16.57
CA ASP A 118 -12.54 18.45 17.86
C ASP A 118 -13.46 19.45 18.56
N ARG A 119 -13.13 20.75 18.49
CA ARG A 119 -13.98 21.81 19.02
C ARG A 119 -15.34 21.88 18.30
N LEU A 120 -15.36 21.66 16.99
CA LEU A 120 -16.61 21.59 16.23
C LEU A 120 -17.44 20.35 16.62
N ARG A 121 -16.77 19.21 16.86
CA ARG A 121 -17.41 17.99 17.35
C ARG A 121 -18.05 18.21 18.72
N GLU A 122 -17.36 18.86 19.65
CA GLU A 122 -17.90 19.22 20.97
C GLU A 122 -19.14 20.12 20.86
N VAL A 123 -19.06 21.18 20.05
CA VAL A 123 -20.20 22.08 19.82
C VAL A 123 -21.38 21.33 19.17
N SER A 124 -21.11 20.40 18.25
CA SER A 124 -22.15 19.58 17.61
C SER A 124 -22.84 18.65 18.62
N ILE A 125 -22.08 18.01 19.52
CA ILE A 125 -22.64 17.17 20.60
C ILE A 125 -23.52 18.03 21.52
N ASN A 126 -23.01 19.18 21.97
CA ASN A 126 -23.77 20.09 22.83
C ASN A 126 -25.06 20.58 22.15
N HIS A 127 -25.00 20.93 20.86
CA HIS A 127 -26.16 21.34 20.10
C HIS A 127 -27.20 20.22 19.99
N ARG A 128 -26.76 18.98 19.71
CA ARG A 128 -27.65 17.81 19.64
C ARG A 128 -28.34 17.55 21.00
N GLN A 129 -27.60 17.64 22.10
CA GLN A 129 -28.15 17.48 23.45
C GLN A 129 -29.18 18.57 23.78
N LEU A 130 -28.86 19.82 23.47
CA LEU A 130 -29.76 20.95 23.73
C LEU A 130 -31.03 20.87 22.86
N LEU A 131 -30.90 20.46 21.59
CA LEU A 131 -32.04 20.23 20.71
C LEU A 131 -32.95 19.10 21.23
N ALA A 132 -32.36 17.99 21.68
CA ALA A 132 -33.10 16.91 22.33
C ALA A 132 -33.85 17.41 23.57
N ALA A 133 -33.18 18.15 24.46
CA ALA A 133 -33.82 18.72 25.65
C ALA A 133 -35.00 19.65 25.30
N VAL A 134 -34.80 20.59 24.36
CA VAL A 134 -35.83 21.56 23.96
C VAL A 134 -37.03 20.88 23.28
N SER A 135 -36.79 19.87 22.45
CA SER A 135 -37.86 19.11 21.77
C SER A 135 -38.61 18.15 22.69
N ASN A 136 -37.97 17.65 23.74
CA ASN A 136 -38.59 16.71 24.69
C ASN A 136 -39.38 17.41 25.78
N LEU A 137 -39.01 18.62 26.20
CA LEU A 137 -39.69 19.36 27.27
C LEU A 137 -41.21 19.44 27.11
N PRO A 138 -41.78 19.87 25.96
CA PRO A 138 -43.23 19.93 25.79
C PRO A 138 -43.91 18.56 25.90
N ARG A 139 -43.25 17.51 25.39
CA ARG A 139 -43.74 16.13 25.45
C ARG A 139 -43.78 15.65 26.89
N LEU A 140 -42.72 15.87 27.66
CA LEU A 140 -42.65 15.49 29.07
C LEU A 140 -43.78 16.11 29.89
N TYR A 141 -44.09 17.41 29.72
CA TYR A 141 -45.21 18.05 30.41
C TYR A 141 -46.58 17.46 30.02
N SER A 142 -46.70 16.90 28.82
CA SER A 142 -47.96 16.36 28.29
C SER A 142 -48.22 14.91 28.68
N VAL A 143 -47.17 14.12 28.98
CA VAL A 143 -47.28 12.67 29.27
C VAL A 143 -48.29 12.38 30.37
N GLN A 144 -48.25 13.09 31.50
CA GLN A 144 -49.18 12.82 32.61
C GLN A 144 -50.65 13.07 32.22
N SER A 145 -50.93 14.15 31.49
CA SER A 145 -52.29 14.45 31.00
C SER A 145 -52.75 13.37 30.02
N MET A 146 -51.87 12.95 29.12
CA MET A 146 -52.18 11.94 28.11
C MET A 146 -52.41 10.56 28.73
N VAL A 147 -51.67 10.18 29.77
CA VAL A 147 -51.91 8.94 30.52
C VAL A 147 -53.32 8.97 31.15
N LEU A 148 -53.68 10.05 31.86
CA LEU A 148 -55.01 10.20 32.47
C LEU A 148 -56.14 10.23 31.44
N GLU A 149 -55.93 10.87 30.30
CA GLU A 149 -56.89 10.87 29.19
C GLU A 149 -57.06 9.47 28.60
N THR A 150 -55.97 8.71 28.47
CA THR A 150 -55.99 7.34 27.95
C THR A 150 -56.70 6.41 28.92
N GLU A 151 -56.49 6.52 30.23
CA GLU A 151 -57.22 5.78 31.26
C GLU A 151 -58.74 6.00 31.14
N ARG A 152 -59.18 7.25 30.97
CA ARG A 152 -60.61 7.57 30.77
C ARG A 152 -61.18 6.98 29.47
N LEU A 153 -60.38 6.94 28.40
CA LEU A 153 -60.78 6.31 27.14
C LEU A 153 -60.95 4.79 27.30
N VAL A 154 -60.09 4.15 28.10
CA VAL A 154 -60.22 2.73 28.47
C VAL A 154 -61.50 2.50 29.28
N GLU A 155 -61.74 3.30 30.32
CA GLU A 155 -62.95 3.21 31.17
C GLU A 155 -64.24 3.40 30.36
N SER A 156 -64.23 4.31 29.38
CA SER A 156 -65.37 4.57 28.49
C SER A 156 -65.51 3.58 27.32
N ARG A 157 -64.71 2.52 27.28
CA ARG A 157 -64.66 1.48 26.22
C ARG A 157 -64.34 2.00 24.82
N ARG A 158 -63.69 3.16 24.69
CA ARG A 158 -63.18 3.71 23.42
C ARG A 158 -61.79 3.16 23.11
N LEU A 159 -61.69 1.84 23.01
CA LEU A 159 -60.42 1.10 23.00
C LEU A 159 -59.51 1.46 21.83
N LEU A 160 -60.06 1.73 20.65
CA LEU A 160 -59.26 2.11 19.48
C LEU A 160 -58.53 3.45 19.69
N GLU A 161 -59.23 4.40 20.31
CA GLU A 161 -58.66 5.72 20.60
C GLU A 161 -57.66 5.63 21.75
N ALA A 162 -57.95 4.82 22.76
CA ALA A 162 -57.00 4.53 23.84
C ALA A 162 -55.71 3.91 23.29
N HIS A 163 -55.82 2.94 22.38
CA HIS A 163 -54.67 2.29 21.76
C HIS A 163 -53.85 3.27 20.91
N ALA A 164 -54.50 4.14 20.12
CA ALA A 164 -53.77 5.16 19.36
C ALA A 164 -52.98 6.12 20.26
N ARG A 165 -53.56 6.53 21.39
CA ARG A 165 -52.87 7.38 22.38
C ARG A 165 -51.75 6.65 23.11
N LEU A 166 -51.90 5.36 23.37
CA LEU A 166 -50.85 4.54 23.95
C LEU A 166 -49.65 4.40 23.01
N MET A 167 -49.90 4.15 21.73
CA MET A 167 -48.86 4.09 20.70
C MET A 167 -48.05 5.39 20.60
N ASP A 168 -48.72 6.55 20.71
CA ASP A 168 -48.03 7.85 20.75
C ASP A 168 -47.09 7.97 21.95
N LEU A 169 -47.52 7.47 23.13
CA LEU A 169 -46.74 7.51 24.38
C LEU A 169 -45.54 6.55 24.35
N GLU A 170 -45.74 5.33 23.86
CA GLU A 170 -44.66 4.35 23.65
C GLU A 170 -43.63 4.88 22.65
N TRP A 171 -44.08 5.46 21.55
CA TRP A 171 -43.18 6.06 20.57
C TRP A 171 -42.35 7.22 21.15
N TRP A 172 -42.93 8.02 22.05
CA TRP A 172 -42.18 9.07 22.76
C TRP A 172 -41.14 8.51 23.73
N GLN A 173 -41.46 7.42 24.42
CA GLN A 173 -40.52 6.74 25.30
C GLN A 173 -39.32 6.21 24.49
N ASP A 174 -39.59 5.55 23.36
CA ASP A 174 -38.57 5.00 22.47
C ASP A 174 -37.70 6.10 21.83
N ASP A 175 -38.30 7.20 21.38
CA ASP A 175 -37.57 8.35 20.82
C ASP A 175 -36.62 8.98 21.86
N ILE A 176 -37.06 9.11 23.11
CA ILE A 176 -36.21 9.62 24.19
C ILE A 176 -35.05 8.66 24.48
N LEU A 177 -35.31 7.35 24.57
CA LEU A 177 -34.27 6.34 24.78
C LEU A 177 -33.25 6.34 23.64
N TRP A 178 -33.71 6.46 22.39
CA TRP A 178 -32.81 6.56 21.25
C TRP A 178 -31.97 7.85 21.33
N GLN A 179 -32.58 9.00 21.61
CA GLN A 179 -31.84 10.25 21.73
C GLN A 179 -30.76 10.21 22.83
N LEU A 180 -31.04 9.59 23.96
CA LEU A 180 -30.08 9.40 25.05
C LEU A 180 -28.92 8.48 24.64
N HIS A 181 -29.19 7.42 23.86
CA HIS A 181 -28.14 6.53 23.36
C HIS A 181 -27.23 7.22 22.33
N GLY A 182 -27.81 8.05 21.45
CA GLY A 182 -27.07 8.79 20.43
C GLY A 182 -26.42 10.09 20.91
N ALA A 183 -26.82 10.62 22.08
CA ALA A 183 -26.23 11.81 22.70
C ALA A 183 -24.90 11.51 23.42
N ALA A 184 -24.63 10.24 23.72
CA ALA A 184 -23.31 9.78 24.11
C ALA A 184 -22.42 9.77 22.87
N GLY A 185 -21.84 10.93 22.53
CA GLY A 185 -21.12 11.22 21.27
C GLY A 185 -19.84 10.40 20.99
N THR A 186 -19.74 9.19 21.52
CA THR A 186 -18.62 8.26 21.36
C THR A 186 -19.13 6.96 20.77
N PRO A 187 -18.58 6.49 19.63
CA PRO A 187 -18.89 5.15 19.13
C PRO A 187 -18.50 4.13 20.21
N GLY A 188 -19.49 3.42 20.74
CA GLY A 188 -19.31 2.41 21.80
C GLY A 188 -19.72 2.85 23.22
N SER A 189 -20.22 4.07 23.42
CA SER A 189 -20.81 4.44 24.72
C SER A 189 -22.21 3.84 24.85
N THR A 190 -22.32 2.81 25.69
CA THR A 190 -23.62 2.26 26.11
C THR A 190 -24.39 3.30 26.92
N LEU A 191 -25.72 3.31 26.80
CA LEU A 191 -26.61 4.07 27.70
C LEU A 191 -26.23 3.76 29.15
N SER A 192 -26.18 4.79 30.01
CA SER A 192 -26.07 4.55 31.45
C SER A 192 -27.30 3.76 31.91
N SER A 193 -27.08 2.68 32.65
CA SER A 193 -28.17 1.89 33.23
C SER A 193 -29.10 2.76 34.09
N GLU A 194 -28.55 3.80 34.72
CA GLU A 194 -29.29 4.77 35.53
C GLU A 194 -30.23 5.63 34.66
N ASP A 195 -29.77 6.10 33.50
CA ASP A 195 -30.59 6.91 32.59
C ASP A 195 -31.75 6.10 32.02
N GLN A 196 -31.51 4.82 31.71
CA GLN A 196 -32.55 3.92 31.24
C GLN A 196 -33.60 3.66 32.34
N GLU A 197 -33.16 3.44 33.59
CA GLU A 197 -34.06 3.25 34.72
C GLU A 197 -34.92 4.50 35.00
N LEU A 198 -34.34 5.70 34.88
CA LEU A 198 -35.06 6.96 35.04
C LEU A 198 -36.19 7.11 34.01
N VAL A 199 -35.93 6.78 32.74
CA VAL A 199 -36.96 6.85 31.69
C VAL A 199 -38.06 5.82 31.96
N VAL A 200 -37.71 4.58 32.28
CA VAL A 200 -38.70 3.54 32.61
C VAL A 200 -39.56 3.95 33.81
N LYS A 201 -38.96 4.54 34.84
CA LYS A 201 -39.67 5.02 36.02
C LYS A 201 -40.61 6.18 35.70
N TYR A 202 -40.19 7.12 34.85
CA TYR A 202 -41.04 8.26 34.46
C TYR A 202 -42.26 7.82 33.66
N PHE A 203 -42.08 6.87 32.74
CA PHE A 203 -43.13 6.32 31.89
C PHE A 203 -43.88 5.13 32.52
N SER A 204 -43.77 4.90 33.84
CA SER A 204 -44.41 3.75 34.49
C SER A 204 -45.94 3.71 34.33
N GLY A 205 -46.58 4.88 34.20
CA GLY A 205 -48.02 4.98 33.92
C GLY A 205 -48.41 4.45 32.54
N VAL A 206 -47.50 4.52 31.55
CA VAL A 206 -47.69 3.89 30.24
C VAL A 206 -47.65 2.36 30.39
N GLY A 207 -46.72 1.82 31.17
CA GLY A 207 -46.68 0.39 31.46
C GLY A 207 -47.95 -0.13 32.14
N GLN A 208 -48.52 0.64 33.08
CA GLN A 208 -49.80 0.31 33.72
C GLN A 208 -50.98 0.33 32.74
N LEU A 209 -50.97 1.26 31.77
CA LEU A 209 -51.97 1.32 30.70
C LEU A 209 -51.86 0.14 29.73
N VAL A 210 -50.64 -0.29 29.40
CA VAL A 210 -50.40 -1.50 28.58
C VAL A 210 -50.97 -2.73 29.27
N ASP A 211 -50.77 -2.86 30.59
CA ASP A 211 -51.27 -4.01 31.36
C ASP A 211 -52.81 -4.00 31.54
N ALA A 212 -53.45 -2.84 31.38
CA ALA A 212 -54.89 -2.64 31.59
C ALA A 212 -55.75 -2.81 30.31
N LEU A 213 -55.12 -2.87 29.13
CA LEU A 213 -55.75 -3.03 27.81
C LEU A 213 -55.79 -4.50 27.37
#